data_AF-A0A352NIF5-F1
#
_entry.id   AF-A0A352NIF5-F1
#
_cell.length_a   1.000
_cell.length_b   1.000
_cell.length_c   1.000
_cell.angle_alpha   90.00
_cell.angle_beta   90.00
_cell.angle_gamma   90.00
#
_symmetry.space_group_name_H-M   'P 1'
#
loop_
_entity.id
_entity.type
_entity.pdbx_description
1 polymer ?
#
loop_
_entity_poly.entity_id
_entity_poly.type
_entity_poly.pdbx_seq_one_letter_code
_entity_poly.pdbx_strand_id
1 'polypeptide(L)'
;GAVVTEVTAYRTRIGGGDSALVTAMLQRKEIQIITFTSSSTVQNFVKMLDAPDLGALLEGTTVACIGPVTADTARNLGLKVDVVAG
;
A
#
# COMPACT_ATOMS: atom_id res chain seq x y z
N GLY A 1 17.91 -20.71 2.59
CA GLY A 1 16.77 -19.95 3.12
C GLY A 1 16.86 -18.54 2.58
N ALA A 2 15.87 -18.09 1.81
CA ALA A 2 15.91 -16.75 1.26
C ALA A 2 15.36 -15.77 2.31
N VAL A 3 16.21 -14.85 2.76
CA VAL A 3 15.80 -13.67 3.52
C VAL A 3 15.24 -12.70 2.48
N VAL A 4 13.93 -12.52 2.48
CA VAL A 4 13.25 -11.64 1.51
C VAL A 4 13.34 -10.20 2.01
N THR A 5 14.19 -9.41 1.36
CA THR A 5 14.25 -7.95 1.47
C THR A 5 13.11 -7.36 0.66
N GLU A 6 12.24 -6.55 1.25
CA GLU A 6 11.17 -5.88 0.51
C GLU A 6 11.28 -4.35 0.58
N VAL A 7 11.33 -3.78 -0.62
CA VAL A 7 11.75 -2.42 -0.97
C VAL A 7 10.65 -1.43 -0.60
N THR A 8 10.95 -0.58 0.37
CA THR A 8 10.15 0.59 0.69
C THR A 8 10.33 1.61 -0.43
N ALA A 9 9.28 1.87 -1.21
CA ALA A 9 9.29 2.87 -2.27
C ALA A 9 9.22 4.30 -1.70
N TYR A 10 10.20 4.73 -0.89
CA TYR A 10 10.42 6.15 -0.60
C TYR A 10 11.86 6.48 -0.17
N ARG A 11 12.18 7.73 -0.49
CA ARG A 11 13.47 8.36 -0.79
C ARG A 11 14.49 8.36 0.35
N THR A 12 15.77 8.41 -0.02
CA THR A 12 16.91 8.63 0.87
C THR A 12 16.75 9.89 1.74
N ARG A 13 16.28 9.76 2.99
CA ARG A 13 16.72 10.47 4.20
C ARG A 13 16.18 9.74 5.45
N ILE A 14 16.91 9.92 6.55
CA ILE A 14 17.01 9.10 7.77
C ILE A 14 15.68 8.92 8.53
N GLY A 15 15.43 7.68 8.99
CA GLY A 15 14.44 7.34 10.03
C GLY A 15 13.24 6.57 9.48
N GLY A 16 12.79 5.51 10.18
CA GLY A 16 11.76 4.57 9.74
C GLY A 16 10.53 5.23 9.11
N GLY A 17 10.01 4.61 8.05
CA GLY A 17 8.93 5.14 7.21
C GLY A 17 7.83 5.80 8.01
N ASP A 18 7.69 7.10 7.81
CA ASP A 18 6.76 7.94 8.56
C ASP A 18 5.34 7.66 8.07
N SER A 19 4.66 6.70 8.72
CA SER A 19 3.27 6.37 8.44
C SER A 19 2.35 7.59 8.57
N ALA A 20 2.71 8.55 9.42
CA ALA A 20 1.97 9.80 9.55
C ALA A 20 2.15 10.68 8.30
N LEU A 21 3.36 10.75 7.73
CA LEU A 21 3.57 11.44 6.45
C LEU A 21 2.78 10.79 5.32
N VAL A 22 2.84 9.46 5.17
CA VAL A 22 2.09 8.75 4.12
C VAL A 22 0.58 8.96 4.30
N THR A 23 0.09 8.85 5.52
CA THR A 23 -1.33 9.12 5.85
C THR A 23 -1.72 10.55 5.51
N ALA A 24 -0.88 11.53 5.86
CA ALA A 24 -1.12 12.93 5.53
C ALA A 24 -1.14 13.18 4.01
N MET A 25 -0.23 12.54 3.25
CA MET A 25 -0.22 12.64 1.79
C MET A 25 -1.48 12.02 1.16
N LEU A 26 -1.97 10.90 1.70
CA LEU A 26 -3.24 10.28 1.27
C LEU A 26 -4.44 11.18 1.56
N GLN A 27 -4.53 11.73 2.77
CA GLN A 27 -5.58 12.68 3.16
C GLN A 27 -5.57 13.95 2.29
N ARG A 28 -4.39 14.41 1.90
CA ARG A 28 -4.19 15.56 1.01
C ARG A 28 -4.36 15.21 -0.48
N LYS A 29 -4.66 13.95 -0.81
CA LYS A 29 -4.80 13.43 -2.18
C LYS A 29 -3.55 13.63 -3.04
N GLU A 30 -2.39 13.65 -2.41
CA GLU A 30 -1.08 13.83 -3.07
C GLU A 30 -0.53 12.52 -3.66
N ILE A 31 -1.07 11.37 -3.24
CA ILE A 31 -0.81 10.07 -3.84
C ILE A 31 -2.02 9.68 -4.66
N GLN A 32 -1.86 9.56 -5.98
CA GLN A 32 -2.95 9.20 -6.88
C GLN A 32 -2.99 7.71 -7.20
N ILE A 33 -1.85 7.01 -7.11
CA ILE A 33 -1.74 5.59 -7.42
C ILE A 33 -0.80 4.91 -6.43
N ILE A 34 -1.20 3.74 -5.94
CA ILE A 34 -0.36 2.81 -5.18
C ILE A 34 -0.32 1.49 -5.94
N THR A 35 0.88 0.95 -6.12
CA THR A 35 1.09 -0.33 -6.80
C THR A 35 1.70 -1.35 -5.85
N PHE A 36 1.07 -2.53 -5.77
CA PHE A 36 1.57 -3.67 -5.00
C PHE A 36 2.03 -4.77 -5.93
N THR A 37 3.23 -5.28 -5.67
CA THR A 37 3.83 -6.38 -6.45
C THR A 37 3.86 -7.71 -5.71
N SER A 38 3.45 -7.71 -4.43
CA SER A 38 3.41 -8.90 -3.60
C SER A 38 2.36 -8.78 -2.50
N SER A 39 1.86 -9.92 -2.02
CA SER A 39 0.97 -9.96 -0.85
C SER A 39 1.61 -9.38 0.42
N SER A 40 2.93 -9.50 0.61
CA SER A 40 3.62 -8.98 1.80
C SER A 40 3.69 -7.46 1.80
N THR A 41 3.86 -6.80 0.65
CA THR A 41 3.78 -5.33 0.58
C THR A 41 2.40 -4.82 0.97
N VAL A 42 1.34 -5.48 0.53
CA VAL A 42 -0.05 -5.15 0.91
C VAL A 42 -0.23 -5.26 2.42
N GLN A 43 0.15 -6.40 3.02
CA GLN A 43 0.01 -6.64 4.45
C GLN A 43 0.78 -5.61 5.28
N ASN A 44 2.01 -5.30 4.88
CA ASN A 44 2.84 -4.32 5.58
C ASN A 44 2.27 -2.91 5.46
N PHE A 45 1.75 -2.53 4.28
CA PHE A 45 1.13 -1.23 4.07
C PHE A 45 -0.12 -1.04 4.93
N VAL A 46 -1.01 -2.01 4.95
CA VAL A 46 -2.23 -1.98 5.78
C VAL A 46 -1.88 -1.86 7.26
N LYS A 47 -0.91 -2.64 7.74
CA LYS A 47 -0.42 -2.57 9.13
C LYS A 47 0.26 -1.24 9.45
N MET A 48 1.00 -0.68 8.50
CA MET A 48 1.71 0.60 8.66
C MET A 48 0.73 1.77 8.80
N LEU A 49 -0.33 1.77 8.00
CA LEU A 49 -1.35 2.83 8.07
C LEU A 49 -2.19 2.73 9.34
N ASP A 50 -2.50 1.51 9.80
CA ASP A 50 -3.32 1.23 10.98
C ASP A 50 -4.59 2.11 11.06
N ALA A 51 -5.20 2.36 9.89
CA ALA A 51 -6.29 3.29 9.75
C ALA A 51 -7.63 2.61 10.02
N PRO A 52 -8.55 3.24 10.79
CA PRO A 52 -9.85 2.65 11.11
C PRO A 52 -10.75 2.49 9.88
N ASP A 53 -10.59 3.36 8.86
CA ASP A 53 -11.28 3.28 7.57
C ASP A 53 -10.29 3.47 6.43
N LEU A 54 -9.74 2.35 5.94
CA LEU A 54 -8.84 2.32 4.78
C LEU A 54 -9.52 2.78 3.49
N GLY A 55 -10.82 2.52 3.35
CA GLY A 55 -11.58 2.90 2.16
C GLY A 55 -11.67 4.42 2.02
N ALA A 56 -12.03 5.10 3.11
CA ALA A 56 -12.07 6.56 3.16
C ALA A 56 -10.68 7.18 3.01
N LEU A 57 -9.65 6.61 3.66
CA LEU A 57 -8.29 7.13 3.56
C LEU A 57 -7.72 7.04 2.14
N LEU A 58 -8.08 5.99 1.40
CA LEU A 58 -7.64 5.76 0.02
C LEU A 58 -8.61 6.32 -1.02
N GLU A 59 -9.61 7.09 -0.61
CA GLU A 59 -10.56 7.68 -1.55
C GLU A 59 -9.84 8.60 -2.56
N GLY A 60 -9.97 8.29 -3.85
CA GLY A 60 -9.27 9.00 -4.92
C GLY A 60 -7.86 8.50 -5.20
N THR A 61 -7.40 7.48 -4.48
CA THR A 61 -6.15 6.76 -4.78
C THR A 61 -6.47 5.47 -5.54
N THR A 62 -5.85 5.28 -6.70
CA THR A 62 -5.95 4.03 -7.47
C THR A 62 -5.07 2.96 -6.84
N VAL A 63 -5.62 1.80 -6.55
CA VAL A 63 -4.84 0.65 -6.07
C VAL A 63 -4.64 -0.35 -7.21
N ALA A 64 -3.38 -0.52 -7.62
CA ALA A 64 -2.96 -1.48 -8.63
C ALA A 64 -2.22 -2.66 -7.99
N CYS A 65 -2.50 -3.88 -8.46
CA CYS A 65 -1.84 -5.10 -8.01
C CYS A 65 -1.23 -5.84 -9.21
N ILE A 66 -0.01 -6.36 -9.05
CA ILE A 66 0.59 -7.32 -10.00
C ILE A 66 0.36 -8.73 -9.47
N GLY A 67 -0.36 -9.52 -10.25
CA GLY A 67 -0.75 -10.90 -9.97
C GLY A 67 -2.07 -11.01 -9.19
N PRO A 68 -2.87 -12.06 -9.46
CA PRO A 68 -4.16 -12.28 -8.80
C PRO A 68 -4.01 -12.51 -7.29
N VAL A 69 -2.94 -13.18 -6.87
CA VAL A 69 -2.67 -13.45 -5.44
C VAL A 69 -2.48 -12.17 -4.62
N THR A 70 -1.78 -11.19 -5.18
CA THR A 70 -1.59 -9.87 -4.57
C THR A 70 -2.93 -9.13 -4.46
N ALA A 71 -3.72 -9.15 -5.54
CA ALA A 71 -5.03 -8.51 -5.57
C ALA A 71 -6.02 -9.11 -4.56
N ASP A 72 -6.04 -10.44 -4.44
CA ASP A 72 -6.91 -11.12 -3.47
C ASP A 72 -6.49 -10.81 -2.04
N THR A 73 -5.18 -10.73 -1.78
CA THR A 73 -4.67 -10.30 -0.47
C THR A 73 -5.14 -8.88 -0.13
N ALA A 74 -5.07 -7.96 -1.10
CA ALA A 74 -5.51 -6.58 -0.92
C ALA A 74 -7.02 -6.50 -0.62
N ARG A 75 -7.85 -7.20 -1.39
CA ARG A 75 -9.30 -7.25 -1.16
C ARG A 75 -9.65 -7.83 0.21
N ASN A 76 -8.98 -8.90 0.62
CA ASN A 76 -9.20 -9.54 1.92
C ASN A 76 -8.82 -8.64 3.10
N LEU A 77 -7.93 -7.67 2.89
CA LEU A 77 -7.54 -6.67 3.88
C LEU A 77 -8.35 -5.36 3.77
N GLY A 78 -9.42 -5.35 2.99
CA GLY A 78 -10.34 -4.22 2.88
C GLY A 78 -9.93 -3.15 1.86
N LEU A 79 -8.90 -3.39 1.04
CA LEU A 79 -8.53 -2.48 -0.05
C LEU A 79 -9.43 -2.72 -1.26
N LYS A 80 -9.90 -1.63 -1.88
CA LYS A 80 -10.51 -1.68 -3.20
C LYS A 80 -9.40 -1.74 -4.25
N VAL A 81 -9.28 -2.88 -4.94
CA VAL A 81 -8.31 -3.03 -6.05
C VAL A 81 -8.95 -2.57 -7.35
N ASP A 82 -8.38 -1.53 -7.97
CA ASP A 82 -8.89 -0.95 -9.21
C ASP A 82 -8.25 -1.58 -10.45
N VAL A 83 -6.99 -2.02 -10.36
CA VAL A 83 -6.25 -2.61 -11.47
C VAL A 83 -5.55 -3.89 -11.03
N VAL A 84 -5.66 -4.95 -11.84
CA VAL A 84 -4.87 -6.17 -11.69
C VAL A 84 -4.10 -6.42 -12.98
N ALA A 85 -2.77 -6.37 -12.92
CA ALA A 85 -1.88 -6.75 -14.01
C ALA A 85 -1.50 -8.22 -13.87
N GLY A 86 -1.47 -8.95 -14.98
CA GLY A 86 -1.13 -10.38 -15.07
C GLY A 86 0.21 -10.63 -15.72
#